data_AF-Q4DLR1-F1
#
_entry.id   AF-Q4DLR1-F1
#
_cell.length_a   1.000
_cell.length_b   1.000
_cell.length_c   1.000
_cell.angle_alpha   90.00
_cell.angle_beta   90.00
_cell.angle_gamma   90.00
#
_symmetry.space_group_name_H-M   'P 1'
#
loop_
_entity.id
_entity.type
_entity.pdbx_description
1 polymer ?
#
loop_
_entity_poly.entity_id
_entity_poly.type
_entity_poly.pdbx_seq_one_letter_code
_entity_poly.pdbx_strand_id
1 'polypeptide(L)'
;MERHWHEVLIQNDEADRHFATAAPLLVKALRLIASVRALPLALNVSWWESEIARVDDSRLVHRKAREQARKLREILTPQLESIYGSLSHLQSAKVESQHSHSLLRCHEGLIAPRDMTMDTLLESQPVFDYKNFRAQFEGLCQVMANSLLFSACEPRIKVLQSRYRLYRAFNGVREDDFHPTLGGGSYDRAPKLDVRRIGSCMSAKTLVEFMQQTLEEEPEMVLPARDAISPLSLGAKKIV
;
A
#
# COMPACT_ATOMS: atom_id res chain seq x y z
N MET A 1 14.86 -39.90 -5.84
CA MET A 1 14.21 -39.17 -6.95
C MET A 1 14.59 -37.71 -6.83
N GLU A 2 15.32 -37.18 -7.80
CA GLU A 2 15.65 -35.75 -7.83
C GLU A 2 14.35 -34.93 -7.84
N ARG A 3 14.11 -34.19 -6.76
CA ARG A 3 12.88 -33.42 -6.55
C ARG A 3 12.92 -32.15 -7.40
N HIS A 4 12.64 -32.29 -8.69
CA HIS A 4 12.41 -31.16 -9.57
C HIS A 4 11.03 -30.57 -9.28
N TRP A 5 10.91 -29.24 -9.24
CA TRP A 5 9.60 -28.59 -9.17
C TRP A 5 8.88 -28.83 -10.49
N HIS A 6 7.61 -29.23 -10.43
CA HIS A 6 6.82 -29.41 -11.63
C HIS A 6 6.34 -28.05 -12.11
N GLU A 7 6.96 -27.55 -13.19
CA GLU A 7 6.49 -26.37 -13.89
C GLU A 7 5.21 -26.72 -14.68
N VAL A 8 4.13 -25.99 -14.44
CA VAL A 8 2.86 -26.18 -15.13
C VAL A 8 2.78 -25.20 -16.30
N LEU A 9 3.04 -25.71 -17.49
CA LEU A 9 2.86 -24.98 -18.75
C LEU A 9 1.54 -25.42 -19.40
N ILE A 10 0.60 -24.48 -19.55
CA ILE A 10 -0.60 -24.70 -20.37
C ILE A 10 -0.30 -24.22 -21.78
N GLN A 11 -0.21 -25.16 -22.73
CA GLN A 11 -0.01 -24.85 -24.14
C GLN A 11 -1.15 -23.96 -24.66
N ASN A 12 -0.82 -22.98 -25.50
CA ASN A 12 -1.75 -22.01 -26.12
C ASN A 12 -2.50 -21.08 -25.17
N ASP A 13 -2.07 -20.99 -23.91
CA ASP A 13 -2.66 -20.03 -22.97
C ASP A 13 -2.00 -18.63 -23.06
N GLU A 14 -1.00 -18.47 -23.92
CA GLU A 14 -0.38 -17.17 -24.17
C GLU A 14 -1.17 -16.40 -25.24
N ALA A 15 -2.10 -15.58 -24.76
CA ALA A 15 -2.77 -14.52 -25.53
C ALA A 15 -3.68 -15.01 -26.66
N ASP A 16 -4.90 -15.44 -26.30
CA ASP A 16 -5.98 -15.55 -27.28
C ASP A 16 -6.23 -14.19 -27.98
N ARG A 17 -6.93 -14.24 -29.11
CA ARG A 17 -7.21 -13.04 -29.91
C ARG A 17 -7.93 -11.95 -29.09
N HIS A 18 -8.73 -12.33 -28.11
CA HIS A 18 -9.44 -11.39 -27.23
C HIS A 18 -8.45 -10.66 -26.31
N PHE A 19 -7.51 -11.37 -25.70
CA PHE A 19 -6.45 -10.80 -24.88
C PHE A 19 -5.53 -9.90 -25.70
N ALA A 20 -5.11 -10.31 -26.90
CA ALA A 20 -4.30 -9.47 -27.78
C ALA A 20 -5.03 -8.16 -28.13
N THR A 21 -6.34 -8.21 -28.33
CA THR A 21 -7.19 -7.03 -28.59
C THR A 21 -7.31 -6.12 -27.37
N ALA A 22 -7.39 -6.69 -26.15
CA ALA A 22 -7.50 -5.94 -24.90
C ALA A 22 -6.15 -5.50 -24.30
N ALA A 23 -5.02 -6.07 -24.75
CA ALA A 23 -3.69 -5.80 -24.20
C ALA A 23 -3.33 -4.30 -24.16
N PRO A 24 -3.63 -3.47 -25.18
CA PRO A 24 -3.39 -2.03 -25.11
C PRO A 24 -4.15 -1.33 -23.97
N LEU A 25 -5.38 -1.78 -23.69
CA LEU A 25 -6.19 -1.25 -22.58
C LEU A 25 -5.58 -1.63 -21.23
N LEU A 26 -5.13 -2.88 -21.08
CA LEU A 26 -4.43 -3.33 -19.87
C LEU A 26 -3.14 -2.55 -19.62
N VAL A 27 -2.32 -2.34 -20.66
CA VAL A 27 -1.11 -1.53 -20.57
C VAL A 27 -1.45 -0.08 -20.17
N LYS A 28 -2.52 0.50 -20.74
CA LYS A 28 -3.00 1.82 -20.34
C LYS A 28 -3.38 1.84 -18.85
N ALA A 29 -4.20 0.90 -18.38
CA ALA A 29 -4.58 0.82 -16.97
C ALA A 29 -3.37 0.72 -16.04
N LEU A 30 -2.40 -0.15 -16.37
CA LEU A 30 -1.18 -0.32 -15.59
C LEU A 30 -0.34 0.97 -15.53
N ARG A 31 -0.25 1.71 -16.63
CA ARG A 31 0.45 3.01 -16.67
C ARG A 31 -0.25 4.06 -15.81
N LEU A 32 -1.59 4.14 -15.87
CA LEU A 32 -2.37 5.06 -15.03
C LEU A 32 -2.13 4.76 -13.54
N ILE A 33 -2.25 3.49 -13.14
CA ILE A 33 -2.01 3.05 -11.75
C ILE A 33 -0.57 3.33 -11.34
N ALA A 34 0.41 3.01 -12.19
CA ALA A 34 1.83 3.23 -11.90
C ALA A 34 2.12 4.73 -11.69
N SER A 35 1.54 5.61 -12.50
CA SER A 35 1.76 7.07 -12.37
C SER A 35 1.28 7.63 -11.03
N VAL A 36 0.13 7.17 -10.53
CA VAL A 36 -0.41 7.61 -9.23
C VAL A 36 0.31 6.96 -8.05
N ARG A 37 0.88 5.76 -8.23
CA ARG A 37 1.58 5.02 -7.17
C ARG A 37 3.09 5.25 -7.15
N ALA A 38 3.67 5.91 -8.15
CA ALA A 38 5.12 6.07 -8.29
C ALA A 38 5.77 6.68 -7.04
N LEU A 39 5.21 7.78 -6.52
CA LEU A 39 5.74 8.46 -5.33
C LEU A 39 5.57 7.66 -4.04
N PRO A 40 4.37 7.14 -3.68
CA PRO A 40 4.24 6.23 -2.55
C PRO A 40 5.15 5.01 -2.65
N LEU A 41 5.33 4.46 -3.85
CA LEU A 41 6.22 3.31 -4.08
C LEU A 41 7.67 3.68 -3.84
N ALA A 42 8.15 4.81 -4.36
CA ALA A 42 9.50 5.32 -4.12
C ALA A 42 9.78 5.47 -2.62
N LEU A 43 8.88 6.13 -1.90
CA LEU A 43 8.99 6.29 -0.44
C LEU A 43 9.03 4.94 0.29
N ASN A 44 8.10 4.03 -0.01
CA ASN A 44 8.05 2.71 0.61
C ASN A 44 9.32 1.89 0.32
N VAL A 45 9.87 1.96 -0.89
CA VAL A 45 11.12 1.26 -1.25
C VAL A 45 12.30 1.85 -0.51
N SER A 46 12.38 3.19 -0.35
CA SER A 46 13.45 3.84 0.42
C SER A 46 13.43 3.45 1.89
N TRP A 47 12.24 3.41 2.50
CA TRP A 47 12.05 2.93 3.87
C TRP A 47 12.41 1.45 3.98
N TRP A 48 11.94 0.61 3.06
CA TRP A 48 12.22 -0.82 3.06
C TRP A 48 13.71 -1.14 2.92
N GLU A 49 14.43 -0.42 2.04
CA GLU A 49 15.88 -0.57 1.89
C GLU A 49 16.62 -0.17 3.17
N SER A 50 16.22 0.93 3.80
CA SER A 50 16.80 1.40 5.07
C SER A 50 16.56 0.40 6.20
N GLU A 51 15.35 -0.17 6.29
CA GLU A 51 14.98 -1.13 7.32
C GLU A 51 15.72 -2.46 7.14
N ILE A 52 15.77 -2.99 5.91
CA ILE A 52 16.55 -4.21 5.60
C ILE A 52 18.04 -3.99 5.88
N ALA A 53 18.58 -2.81 5.58
CA ALA A 53 19.99 -2.52 5.80
C ALA A 53 20.38 -2.48 7.29
N ARG A 54 19.43 -2.18 8.19
CA ARG A 54 19.62 -2.20 9.65
C ARG A 54 19.65 -3.61 10.25
N VAL A 55 19.02 -4.57 9.58
CA VAL A 55 18.99 -5.96 10.03
C VAL A 55 20.23 -6.67 9.53
N ASP A 56 21.11 -7.09 10.43
CA ASP A 56 22.27 -7.94 10.12
C ASP A 56 21.87 -9.41 10.09
N ASP A 57 21.29 -9.85 8.98
CA ASP A 57 20.92 -11.26 8.74
C ASP A 57 21.69 -11.82 7.53
N SER A 58 22.49 -12.86 7.76
CA SER A 58 23.35 -13.51 6.75
C SER A 58 22.59 -14.50 5.86
N ARG A 59 21.32 -14.80 6.16
CA ARG A 59 20.50 -15.75 5.40
C ARG A 59 20.36 -15.31 3.94
N LEU A 60 20.37 -16.29 3.03
CA LEU A 60 20.26 -16.06 1.58
C LEU A 60 19.02 -15.23 1.20
N VAL A 61 17.91 -15.42 1.92
CA VAL A 61 16.65 -14.69 1.69
C VAL A 61 16.84 -13.21 1.99
N HIS A 62 17.49 -12.86 3.10
CA HIS A 62 17.78 -11.48 3.45
C HIS A 62 18.68 -10.81 2.41
N ARG A 63 19.73 -11.52 1.97
CA ARG A 63 20.61 -11.05 0.89
C ARG A 63 19.84 -10.79 -0.42
N LYS A 64 18.97 -11.71 -0.83
CA LYS A 64 18.11 -11.53 -2.02
C LYS A 64 17.14 -10.37 -1.85
N ALA A 65 16.50 -10.24 -0.70
CA ALA A 65 15.58 -9.14 -0.41
C ALA A 65 16.31 -7.78 -0.44
N ARG A 66 17.52 -7.70 0.13
CA ARG A 66 18.38 -6.51 0.10
C ARG A 66 18.79 -6.13 -1.32
N GLU A 67 19.18 -7.11 -2.14
CA GLU A 67 19.49 -6.87 -3.56
C GLU A 67 18.27 -6.37 -4.35
N GLN A 68 17.09 -6.94 -4.10
CA GLN A 68 15.84 -6.50 -4.71
C GLN A 68 15.47 -5.08 -4.29
N ALA A 69 15.55 -4.76 -3.00
CA ALA A 69 15.30 -3.43 -2.47
C ALA A 69 16.26 -2.39 -3.09
N ARG A 70 17.55 -2.71 -3.19
CA ARG A 70 18.55 -1.86 -3.84
C ARG A 70 18.25 -1.62 -5.32
N LYS A 71 17.95 -2.67 -6.09
CA LYS A 71 17.59 -2.53 -7.51
C LYS A 71 16.34 -1.67 -7.72
N LEU A 72 15.31 -1.86 -6.88
CA LEU A 72 14.10 -1.05 -6.94
C LEU A 72 14.39 0.41 -6.56
N ARG A 73 15.26 0.64 -5.56
CA ARG A 73 15.69 1.99 -5.18
C ARG A 73 16.42 2.68 -6.32
N GLU A 74 17.34 1.98 -7.00
CA GLU A 74 18.08 2.52 -8.16
C GLU A 74 17.14 2.97 -9.28
N ILE A 75 16.07 2.20 -9.56
CA ILE A 75 15.05 2.56 -10.57
C ILE A 75 14.26 3.80 -10.14
N LEU A 76 14.04 3.98 -8.83
CA LEU A 76 13.21 5.05 -8.25
C LEU A 76 14.03 6.24 -7.73
N THR A 77 15.36 6.25 -7.97
CA THR A 77 16.27 7.31 -7.55
C THR A 77 15.82 8.70 -8.02
N PRO A 78 15.39 8.91 -9.27
CA PRO A 78 14.96 10.25 -9.72
C PRO A 78 13.79 10.80 -8.90
N GLN A 79 12.79 9.97 -8.61
CA GLN A 79 11.66 10.37 -7.77
C GLN A 79 12.11 10.66 -6.34
N LEU A 80 13.01 9.84 -5.78
CA LEU A 80 13.53 10.03 -4.43
C LEU A 80 14.37 11.30 -4.28
N GLU A 81 15.30 11.56 -5.21
CA GLU A 81 16.11 12.78 -5.22
C GLU A 81 15.23 14.02 -5.28
N SER A 82 14.20 13.97 -6.12
CA SER A 82 13.21 15.04 -6.25
C SER A 82 12.44 15.31 -4.95
N ILE A 83 12.00 14.24 -4.26
CA ILE A 83 11.38 14.30 -2.93
C ILE A 83 12.35 14.92 -1.92
N TYR A 84 13.57 14.39 -1.81
CA TYR A 84 14.54 14.86 -0.83
C TYR A 84 14.94 16.32 -1.08
N GLY A 85 15.18 16.71 -2.33
CA GLY A 85 15.46 18.09 -2.69
C GLY A 85 14.34 19.04 -2.25
N SER A 86 13.09 18.68 -2.56
CA SER A 86 11.93 19.48 -2.17
C SER A 86 11.71 19.54 -0.65
N LEU A 87 12.05 18.47 0.09
CA LEU A 87 12.00 18.44 1.55
C LEU A 87 13.13 19.25 2.21
N SER A 88 14.33 19.28 1.62
CA SER A 88 15.45 20.10 2.12
C SER A 88 15.12 21.60 2.10
N HIS A 89 14.32 22.05 1.13
CA HIS A 89 13.78 23.42 1.10
C HIS A 89 12.85 23.71 2.29
N LEU A 90 12.02 22.75 2.73
CA LEU A 90 11.19 22.94 3.92
C LEU A 90 12.00 22.99 5.22
N GLN A 91 13.06 22.18 5.29
CA GLN A 91 13.93 22.16 6.46
C GLN A 91 14.69 23.47 6.61
N SER A 92 15.16 24.05 5.51
CA SER A 92 15.81 25.37 5.50
C SER A 92 14.83 26.51 5.78
N ALA A 93 13.63 26.50 5.17
CA ALA A 93 12.59 27.51 5.42
C ALA A 93 12.16 27.56 6.90
N LYS A 94 12.13 26.42 7.60
CA LYS A 94 11.82 26.36 9.04
C LYS A 94 12.86 27.08 9.92
N VAL A 95 14.12 27.16 9.48
CA VAL A 95 15.18 27.86 10.23
C VAL A 95 15.02 29.38 10.13
N GLU A 96 14.47 29.86 9.01
CA GLU A 96 14.27 31.30 8.75
C GLU A 96 12.93 31.83 9.29
N SER A 97 11.91 30.98 9.40
CA SER A 97 10.60 31.37 9.91
C SER A 97 10.57 31.49 11.44
N GLN A 98 11.17 32.54 12.00
CA GLN A 98 10.94 32.98 13.40
C GLN A 98 9.56 33.61 13.61
N HIS A 99 8.74 33.73 12.56
CA HIS A 99 7.45 34.43 12.60
C HIS A 99 6.29 33.43 12.51
N SER A 100 5.26 33.65 13.33
CA SER A 100 4.15 32.75 13.69
C SER A 100 3.18 32.33 12.57
N HIS A 101 3.61 32.32 11.32
CA HIS A 101 2.79 31.86 10.21
C HIS A 101 2.89 30.35 10.06
N SER A 102 1.74 29.67 9.96
CA SER A 102 1.68 28.25 9.64
C SER A 102 2.52 27.96 8.40
N LEU A 103 3.49 27.04 8.53
CA LEU A 103 4.29 26.52 7.41
C LEU A 103 3.44 25.85 6.32
N LEU A 104 2.14 25.64 6.56
CA LEU A 104 1.20 24.96 5.67
C LEU A 104 0.15 25.94 5.12
N ARG A 105 -0.14 25.81 3.82
CA ARG A 105 -1.31 26.34 3.12
C ARG A 105 -2.29 25.21 2.83
N CYS A 106 -3.58 25.49 2.99
CA CYS A 106 -4.65 24.62 2.49
C CYS A 106 -5.25 25.30 1.27
N HIS A 107 -5.22 24.63 0.11
CA HIS A 107 -5.84 25.10 -1.12
C HIS A 107 -6.67 23.97 -1.73
N GLU A 108 -7.96 24.20 -1.96
CA GLU A 108 -8.92 23.20 -2.46
C GLU A 108 -8.95 21.87 -1.65
N GLY A 109 -8.66 21.94 -0.35
CA GLY A 109 -8.59 20.77 0.54
C GLY A 109 -7.26 20.01 0.50
N LEU A 110 -6.31 20.42 -0.34
CA LEU A 110 -4.93 19.94 -0.33
C LEU A 110 -4.11 20.76 0.65
N ILE A 111 -3.48 20.08 1.62
CA ILE A 111 -2.53 20.69 2.54
C ILE A 111 -1.14 20.56 1.91
N ALA A 112 -0.52 21.70 1.60
CA ALA A 112 0.84 21.81 1.09
C ALA A 112 1.61 22.82 1.95
N PRO A 113 2.94 22.78 1.99
CA PRO A 113 3.67 23.86 2.67
C PRO A 113 3.52 25.19 1.92
N ARG A 114 3.56 26.32 2.64
CA ARG A 114 3.41 27.68 2.09
C ARG A 114 4.52 27.99 1.09
N ASP A 115 5.75 27.79 1.53
CA ASP A 115 6.97 28.04 0.77
C ASP A 115 7.67 26.70 0.55
N MET A 116 7.24 25.99 -0.49
CA MET A 116 7.89 24.77 -0.97
C MET A 116 8.25 24.95 -2.43
N THR A 117 9.53 25.07 -2.72
CA THR A 117 10.04 24.89 -4.07
C THR A 117 10.03 23.40 -4.35
N MET A 118 8.99 22.95 -5.04
CA MET A 118 8.89 21.59 -5.55
C MET A 118 9.82 21.48 -6.76
N ASP A 119 10.56 20.39 -6.83
CA ASP A 119 11.24 20.03 -8.07
C ASP A 119 10.20 19.74 -9.17
N THR A 120 10.48 20.24 -10.37
CA THR A 120 9.71 20.03 -11.61
C THR A 120 9.24 18.59 -11.82
N LEU A 121 10.04 17.59 -11.43
CA LEU A 121 9.64 16.18 -11.55
C LEU A 121 8.46 15.85 -10.61
N LEU A 122 8.44 16.36 -9.38
CA LEU A 122 7.30 16.20 -8.47
C LEU A 122 6.09 16.98 -8.92
N GLU A 123 6.28 18.22 -9.39
CA GLU A 123 5.17 19.04 -9.91
C GLU A 123 4.47 18.35 -11.09
N SER A 124 5.20 17.59 -11.88
CA SER A 124 4.63 16.80 -12.98
C SER A 124 3.86 15.55 -12.53
N GLN A 125 3.97 15.12 -11.27
CA GLN A 125 3.30 13.91 -10.79
C GLN A 125 1.80 14.16 -10.56
N PRO A 126 0.93 13.24 -11.00
CA PRO A 126 -0.51 13.42 -10.87
C PRO A 126 -0.98 13.45 -9.42
N VAL A 127 -0.16 13.03 -8.46
CA VAL A 127 -0.49 13.03 -7.03
C VAL A 127 -0.55 14.45 -6.44
N PHE A 128 0.15 15.42 -7.01
CA PHE A 128 0.21 16.79 -6.48
C PHE A 128 -0.81 17.76 -7.07
N ASP A 129 -1.47 17.40 -8.18
CA ASP A 129 -2.56 18.17 -8.75
C ASP A 129 -3.85 17.33 -8.79
N TYR A 130 -4.87 17.76 -8.03
CA TYR A 130 -6.16 17.08 -7.99
C TYR A 130 -6.82 16.99 -9.37
N LYS A 131 -6.64 18.00 -10.25
CA LYS A 131 -7.21 17.97 -11.60
C LYS A 131 -6.56 16.87 -12.43
N ASN A 132 -5.24 16.79 -12.41
CA ASN A 132 -4.49 15.69 -13.03
C ASN A 132 -4.86 14.33 -12.42
N PHE A 133 -4.85 14.18 -11.09
CA PHE A 133 -5.27 12.95 -10.42
C PHE A 133 -6.67 12.50 -10.89
N ARG A 134 -7.63 13.43 -10.87
CA ARG A 134 -9.01 13.16 -11.29
C ARG A 134 -9.09 12.74 -12.75
N ALA A 135 -8.38 13.41 -13.65
CA ALA A 135 -8.32 13.03 -15.07
C ALA A 135 -7.72 11.62 -15.27
N GLN A 136 -6.65 11.27 -14.54
CA GLN A 136 -6.05 9.93 -14.55
C GLN A 136 -7.01 8.87 -14.00
N PHE A 137 -7.72 9.19 -12.91
CA PHE A 137 -8.73 8.32 -12.31
C PHE A 137 -9.93 8.09 -13.23
N GLU A 138 -10.47 9.16 -13.84
CA GLU A 138 -11.53 9.06 -14.85
C GLU A 138 -11.07 8.23 -16.06
N GLY A 139 -9.83 8.42 -16.51
CA GLY A 139 -9.21 7.59 -17.54
C GLY A 139 -9.11 6.12 -17.15
N LEU A 140 -8.83 5.81 -15.89
CA LEU A 140 -8.80 4.44 -15.38
C LEU A 140 -10.21 3.83 -15.34
N CYS A 141 -11.20 4.58 -14.86
CA CYS A 141 -12.61 4.17 -14.87
C CYS A 141 -13.10 3.86 -16.29
N GLN A 142 -12.76 4.69 -17.29
CA GLN A 142 -13.11 4.43 -18.69
C GLN A 142 -12.47 3.15 -19.23
N VAL A 143 -11.22 2.87 -18.87
CA VAL A 143 -10.55 1.63 -19.28
C VAL A 143 -11.17 0.41 -18.61
N MET A 144 -11.49 0.49 -17.31
CA MET A 144 -12.13 -0.61 -16.57
C MET A 144 -13.56 -0.88 -17.02
N ALA A 145 -14.27 0.15 -17.50
CA ALA A 145 -15.61 0.01 -18.05
C ALA A 145 -15.64 -0.58 -19.48
N ASN A 146 -14.48 -0.80 -20.12
CA ASN A 146 -14.44 -1.34 -21.46
C ASN A 146 -14.76 -2.85 -21.47
N SER A 147 -15.84 -3.24 -22.17
CA SER A 147 -16.30 -4.63 -22.23
C SER A 147 -15.27 -5.60 -22.81
N LEU A 148 -14.40 -5.15 -23.73
CA LEU A 148 -13.33 -5.97 -24.29
C LEU A 148 -12.34 -6.44 -23.22
N LEU A 149 -12.08 -5.59 -22.23
CA LEU A 149 -11.19 -5.93 -21.12
C LEU A 149 -11.82 -7.00 -20.24
N PHE A 150 -13.13 -6.91 -19.94
CA PHE A 150 -13.83 -7.95 -19.20
C PHE A 150 -13.81 -9.31 -19.93
N SER A 151 -14.15 -9.31 -21.23
CA SER A 151 -14.15 -10.52 -22.06
C SER A 151 -12.76 -11.15 -22.19
N ALA A 152 -11.69 -10.35 -22.17
CA ALA A 152 -10.32 -10.86 -22.19
C ALA A 152 -9.83 -11.34 -20.82
N CYS A 153 -10.19 -10.65 -19.74
CA CYS A 153 -9.71 -10.95 -18.39
C CYS A 153 -10.42 -12.14 -17.75
N GLU A 154 -11.72 -12.34 -17.99
CA GLU A 154 -12.48 -13.42 -17.35
C GLU A 154 -11.93 -14.83 -17.67
N PRO A 155 -11.70 -15.21 -18.95
CA PRO A 155 -11.08 -16.49 -19.26
C PRO A 155 -9.69 -16.60 -18.65
N ARG A 156 -8.91 -15.52 -18.66
CA ARG A 156 -7.55 -15.50 -18.13
C ARG A 156 -7.50 -15.76 -16.63
N ILE A 157 -8.43 -15.20 -15.86
CA ILE A 157 -8.57 -15.48 -14.42
C ILE A 157 -8.88 -16.97 -14.21
N LYS A 158 -9.79 -17.56 -15.01
CA LYS A 158 -10.11 -18.99 -14.94
C LYS A 158 -8.90 -19.87 -15.25
N VAL A 159 -8.10 -19.50 -16.26
CA VAL A 159 -6.89 -20.26 -16.58
C VAL A 159 -5.82 -20.10 -15.49
N LEU A 160 -5.61 -18.91 -14.94
CA LEU A 160 -4.70 -18.69 -13.81
C LEU A 160 -5.11 -19.52 -12.58
N GLN A 161 -6.40 -19.61 -12.27
CA GLN A 161 -6.92 -20.48 -11.21
C GLN A 161 -6.64 -21.96 -11.51
N SER A 162 -6.84 -22.41 -12.75
CA SER A 162 -6.54 -23.79 -13.17
C SER A 162 -5.05 -24.11 -13.11
N ARG A 163 -4.18 -23.19 -13.56
CA ARG A 163 -2.71 -23.30 -13.41
C ARG A 163 -2.32 -23.47 -11.97
N TYR A 164 -2.84 -22.60 -11.08
CA TYR A 164 -2.55 -22.67 -9.66
C TYR A 164 -3.00 -24.01 -9.04
N ARG A 165 -4.22 -24.47 -9.36
CA ARG A 165 -4.74 -25.76 -8.89
C ARG A 165 -3.89 -26.94 -9.36
N LEU A 166 -3.50 -26.94 -10.63
CA LEU A 166 -2.66 -27.99 -11.20
C LEU A 166 -1.26 -27.98 -10.58
N TYR A 167 -0.67 -26.80 -10.42
CA TYR A 167 0.61 -26.62 -9.75
C TYR A 167 0.54 -27.14 -8.31
N ARG A 168 -0.50 -26.81 -7.56
CA ARG A 168 -0.72 -27.29 -6.19
C ARG A 168 -0.96 -28.80 -6.14
N ALA A 169 -1.59 -29.39 -7.15
CA ALA A 169 -1.79 -30.85 -7.23
C ALA A 169 -0.46 -31.61 -7.34
N PHE A 170 0.53 -31.07 -8.08
CA PHE A 170 1.85 -31.70 -8.24
C PHE A 170 2.85 -31.32 -7.14
N ASN A 171 2.80 -30.08 -6.65
CA ASN A 171 3.82 -29.53 -5.76
C ASN A 171 3.33 -29.33 -4.32
N GLY A 172 2.03 -29.48 -4.02
CA GLY A 172 1.44 -29.13 -2.73
C GLY A 172 2.09 -29.85 -1.54
N VAL A 173 2.28 -31.17 -1.63
CA VAL A 173 2.96 -31.96 -0.58
C VAL A 173 4.36 -31.42 -0.30
N ARG A 174 5.06 -30.98 -1.35
CA ARG A 174 6.39 -30.40 -1.21
C ARG A 174 6.35 -29.01 -0.60
N GLU A 175 5.37 -28.17 -0.95
CA GLU A 175 5.20 -26.85 -0.35
C GLU A 175 4.87 -26.94 1.15
N ASP A 176 4.03 -27.91 1.53
CA ASP A 176 3.67 -28.18 2.92
C ASP A 176 4.92 -28.59 3.74
N ASP A 177 5.82 -29.37 3.14
CA ASP A 177 7.10 -29.78 3.75
C ASP A 177 8.21 -28.72 3.66
N PHE A 178 8.11 -27.76 2.73
CA PHE A 178 9.18 -26.82 2.39
C PHE A 178 8.68 -25.37 2.31
N HIS A 179 8.79 -24.63 3.41
CA HIS A 179 8.80 -23.17 3.40
C HIS A 179 10.25 -22.66 3.48
N PRO A 180 10.78 -21.98 2.43
CA PRO A 180 12.18 -21.53 2.40
C PRO A 180 12.56 -20.57 3.55
N THR A 181 11.56 -19.92 4.16
CA THR A 181 11.72 -19.00 5.31
C THR A 181 11.30 -19.59 6.65
N LEU A 182 10.50 -20.67 6.69
CA LEU A 182 9.85 -21.16 7.93
C LEU A 182 10.05 -22.66 8.18
N GLY A 183 10.72 -23.40 7.29
CA GLY A 183 10.81 -24.87 7.33
C GLY A 183 9.47 -25.52 6.93
N GLY A 184 9.15 -26.73 7.40
CA GLY A 184 7.75 -27.19 7.43
C GLY A 184 6.97 -26.25 8.35
N GLY A 185 6.41 -25.18 7.79
CA GLY A 185 6.07 -23.99 8.54
C GLY A 185 4.82 -24.20 9.39
N SER A 186 4.95 -24.21 10.71
CA SER A 186 3.77 -24.05 11.58
C SER A 186 3.15 -22.68 11.32
N TYR A 187 1.83 -22.66 11.10
CA TYR A 187 1.03 -21.44 10.97
C TYR A 187 1.32 -20.43 12.09
N ASP A 188 1.72 -20.90 13.27
CA ASP A 188 1.99 -20.08 14.46
C ASP A 188 3.28 -19.25 14.36
N ARG A 189 4.24 -19.68 13.51
CA ARG A 189 5.54 -19.00 13.35
C ARG A 189 5.55 -17.95 12.23
N ALA A 190 4.51 -17.91 11.40
CA ALA A 190 4.40 -16.93 10.34
C ALA A 190 3.95 -15.58 10.93
N PRO A 191 4.73 -14.49 10.78
CA PRO A 191 4.26 -13.16 11.19
C PRO A 191 3.07 -12.77 10.31
N LYS A 192 1.94 -12.47 10.96
CA LYS A 192 0.71 -12.02 10.29
C LYS A 192 0.41 -10.60 10.70
N LEU A 193 0.03 -9.79 9.73
CA LEU A 193 -0.46 -8.45 9.99
C LEU A 193 -1.98 -8.49 10.13
N ASP A 194 -2.48 -7.96 11.23
CA ASP A 194 -3.90 -7.74 11.43
C ASP A 194 -4.27 -6.33 10.97
N VAL A 195 -5.24 -6.23 10.05
CA VAL A 195 -5.71 -4.96 9.46
C VAL A 195 -7.04 -4.50 10.11
N ARG A 196 -7.42 -5.06 11.26
CA ARG A 196 -8.63 -4.66 12.02
C ARG A 196 -8.50 -3.26 12.63
N ARG A 197 -9.65 -2.64 12.92
CA ARG A 197 -9.73 -1.36 13.65
C ARG A 197 -9.33 -1.56 15.11
N ILE A 198 -8.62 -0.58 15.68
CA ILE A 198 -8.18 -0.58 17.09
C ILE A 198 -9.35 -0.79 18.05
N GLY A 199 -10.51 -0.18 17.82
CA GLY A 199 -11.69 -0.36 18.67
C GLY A 199 -12.26 -1.79 18.72
N SER A 200 -11.81 -2.69 17.85
CA SER A 200 -12.24 -4.09 17.78
C SER A 200 -11.11 -5.10 18.05
N CYS A 201 -9.93 -4.62 18.49
CA CYS A 201 -8.75 -5.48 18.65
C CYS A 201 -8.71 -6.25 19.97
N MET A 202 -9.62 -5.96 20.90
CA MET A 202 -9.72 -6.65 22.19
C MET A 202 -10.78 -7.75 22.18
N SER A 203 -10.52 -8.84 22.89
CA SER A 203 -11.51 -9.90 23.07
C SER A 203 -12.66 -9.42 23.97
N ALA A 204 -13.88 -9.93 23.76
CA ALA A 204 -15.02 -9.60 24.62
C ALA A 204 -14.76 -9.95 26.09
N LYS A 205 -14.05 -11.05 26.36
CA LYS A 205 -13.64 -11.46 27.70
C LYS A 205 -12.76 -10.39 28.37
N THR A 206 -11.71 -9.95 27.67
CA THR A 206 -10.80 -8.90 28.17
C THR A 206 -11.51 -7.58 28.41
N LEU A 207 -12.47 -7.21 27.55
CA LEU A 207 -13.28 -6.01 27.75
C LEU A 207 -14.15 -6.13 29.01
N VAL A 208 -14.78 -7.28 29.25
CA VAL A 208 -15.58 -7.51 30.45
C VAL A 208 -14.71 -7.49 31.71
N GLU A 209 -13.56 -8.16 31.68
CA GLU A 209 -12.59 -8.14 32.78
C GLU A 209 -12.13 -6.71 33.09
N PHE A 210 -11.83 -5.91 32.06
CA PHE A 210 -11.51 -4.49 32.20
C PHE A 210 -12.65 -3.71 32.83
N MET A 211 -13.89 -3.87 32.33
CA MET A 211 -15.05 -3.20 32.90
C MET A 211 -15.29 -3.56 34.37
N GLN A 212 -15.09 -4.83 34.73
CA GLN A 212 -15.20 -5.30 36.11
C GLN A 212 -14.11 -4.69 37.00
N GLN A 213 -12.85 -4.72 36.56
CA GLN A 213 -11.73 -4.10 37.27
C GLN A 213 -11.94 -2.60 37.47
N THR A 214 -12.38 -1.87 36.45
CA THR A 214 -12.65 -0.44 36.57
C THR A 214 -13.78 -0.15 37.58
N LEU A 215 -14.81 -1.00 37.66
CA LEU A 215 -15.88 -0.84 38.65
C LEU A 215 -15.42 -1.13 40.09
N GLU A 216 -14.48 -2.05 40.28
CA GLU A 216 -13.92 -2.38 41.59
C GLU A 216 -12.93 -1.31 42.08
N GLU A 217 -12.08 -0.80 41.19
CA GLU A 217 -11.03 0.17 41.51
C GLU A 217 -11.56 1.61 41.60
N GLU A 218 -12.52 1.97 40.74
CA GLU A 218 -13.05 3.33 40.63
C GLU A 218 -14.59 3.36 40.63
N PRO A 219 -15.24 2.96 41.75
CA PRO A 219 -16.69 2.87 41.83
C PRO A 219 -17.40 4.22 41.69
N GLU A 220 -16.71 5.33 42.00
CA GLU A 220 -17.23 6.70 41.88
C GLU A 220 -16.92 7.36 40.52
N MET A 221 -16.36 6.63 39.55
CA MET A 221 -16.04 7.17 38.24
C MET A 221 -17.30 7.71 37.54
N VAL A 222 -17.37 9.03 37.37
CA VAL A 222 -18.47 9.69 36.67
C VAL A 222 -18.35 9.40 35.17
N LEU A 223 -19.12 8.41 34.71
CA LEU A 223 -19.27 8.15 33.29
C LEU A 223 -20.10 9.27 32.63
N PRO A 224 -19.75 9.72 31.42
CA PRO A 224 -20.54 10.71 30.71
C PRO A 224 -21.94 10.16 30.46
N ALA A 225 -22.94 10.76 31.10
CA ALA A 225 -24.34 10.46 30.85
C ALA A 225 -24.67 10.75 29.38
N ARG A 226 -25.52 9.90 28.77
CA ARG A 226 -25.98 10.07 27.38
C ARG A 226 -26.56 11.46 27.10
N ASP A 227 -27.03 12.16 28.13
CA ASP A 227 -27.62 13.49 28.03
C ASP A 227 -26.59 14.64 28.04
N ALA A 228 -25.32 14.35 28.37
CA ALA A 228 -24.22 15.34 28.36
C ALA A 228 -23.49 15.41 27.01
N ILE A 229 -23.75 14.49 26.07
CA ILE A 229 -23.31 14.61 24.68
C ILE A 229 -24.31 15.53 23.96
N SER A 230 -24.30 16.82 24.33
CA SER A 230 -24.92 17.83 23.49
C SER A 230 -24.28 17.76 22.09
N PRO A 231 -25.07 17.81 20.99
CA PRO A 231 -24.57 17.70 19.62
C PRO A 231 -23.73 18.92 19.14
N LEU A 232 -23.07 19.63 20.05
CA LEU A 232 -22.40 20.91 19.82
C LEU A 232 -20.93 20.80 19.39
N SER A 233 -20.35 19.59 19.26
CA SER A 233 -19.05 19.40 18.61
C SER A 233 -19.14 18.95 17.14
N LEU A 234 -20.35 18.74 16.61
CA LEU A 234 -20.62 18.57 15.18
C LEU A 234 -21.09 19.90 14.54
N GLY A 235 -20.36 20.99 14.83
CA GLY A 235 -20.47 22.28 14.15
C GLY A 235 -19.74 22.29 12.82
N ALA A 236 -20.07 21.36 11.94
CA ALA A 236 -19.66 21.40 10.55
C ALA A 236 -20.35 22.58 9.84
N LYS A 237 -19.53 23.56 9.43
CA LYS A 237 -19.74 24.47 8.30
C LYS A 237 -21.02 25.33 8.30
N LYS A 238 -20.82 26.63 8.55
CA LYS A 238 -21.40 27.67 7.68
C LYS A 238 -20.28 28.63 7.29
N ILE A 239 -19.72 28.42 6.10
CA ILE A 239 -18.98 29.44 5.37
C ILE A 239 -20.06 30.35 4.77
N VAL A 240 -20.06 31.61 5.19
CA VAL A 240 -20.45 32.74 4.33
C VAL A 240 -19.15 33.34 3.83
#